data_AF-A0AAV8ZQ92-F1
#
_entry.id   AF-A0AAV8ZQ92-F1
#
_cell.length_a   1.000
_cell.length_b   1.000
_cell.length_c   1.000
_cell.angle_alpha   90.00
_cell.angle_beta   90.00
_cell.angle_gamma   90.00
#
_symmetry.space_group_name_H-M   'P 1'
#
loop_
_entity.id
_entity.type
_entity.pdbx_description
1 polymer ?
#
loop_
_entity_poly.entity_id
_entity_poly.type
_entity_poly.pdbx_seq_one_letter_code
_entity_poly.pdbx_strand_id
1 'polypeptide(L)' 'MKWYKFIEGTNRKQAVALNERVKQVAGTLIIREARVEDSGKFLCVVNNSVGGESVETVLTVTAPLKAKIDPPRSDY' A
#
# COMPACT_ATOMS: atom_id res chain seq x y z
N MET A 1 -0.95 -15.17 10.34
CA MET A 1 -0.26 -13.97 9.82
C MET A 1 -1.24 -12.80 9.80
N LYS A 2 -0.78 -11.60 10.15
CA LYS A 2 -1.58 -10.37 10.19
C LYS A 2 -0.85 -9.27 9.44
N TRP A 3 -1.59 -8.52 8.62
CA TRP A 3 -1.07 -7.39 7.86
C TRP A 3 -1.46 -6.05 8.48
N TYR A 4 -0.51 -5.12 8.48
CA TYR A 4 -0.70 -3.74 8.92
C TYR A 4 -0.13 -2.78 7.87
N LYS A 5 -0.70 -1.58 7.78
CA LYS A 5 -0.14 -0.44 7.05
C LYS A 5 0.28 0.64 8.04
N PHE A 6 1.46 1.21 7.87
CA PHE A 6 1.88 2.36 8.67
C PHE A 6 1.13 3.62 8.25
N ILE A 7 0.77 4.45 9.22
CA ILE A 7 0.23 5.78 8.97
C ILE A 7 1.40 6.66 8.54
N GLU A 8 1.26 7.30 7.38
CA GLU A 8 2.30 8.10 6.74
C GLU A 8 2.92 9.13 7.71
N GLY A 9 4.26 9.22 7.71
CA GLY A 9 5.01 10.10 8.61
C GLY A 9 5.06 9.66 10.08
N THR A 10 4.54 8.47 10.43
CA THR A 10 4.52 7.99 11.83
C THR A 10 4.97 6.54 11.97
N ASN A 11 5.28 6.12 13.20
CA ASN A 11 5.49 4.71 13.57
C ASN A 11 4.19 4.00 13.98
N ARG A 12 3.02 4.66 13.86
CA ARG A 12 1.74 4.05 14.16
C ARG A 12 1.32 3.15 13.01
N LYS A 13 0.82 1.96 13.34
CA LYS A 13 0.33 0.97 12.37
C LYS A 13 -1.16 0.70 12.54
N GLN A 14 -1.87 0.52 11.44
CA GLN A 14 -3.29 0.15 11.40
C GLN A 14 -3.44 -1.21 10.72
N ALA A 15 -4.33 -2.06 11.23
CA ALA A 15 -4.63 -3.34 10.59
C ALA A 15 -5.17 -3.09 9.18
N VAL A 16 -4.69 -3.86 8.19
CA VAL A 16 -5.21 -3.76 6.83
C VAL A 16 -6.66 -4.23 6.82
N ALA A 17 -7.57 -3.38 6.34
CA ALA A 17 -8.97 -3.72 6.19
C ALA A 17 -9.18 -4.61 4.96
N LEU A 18 -9.65 -5.84 5.17
CA LEU A 18 -9.98 -6.78 4.10
C LEU A 18 -11.35 -6.46 3.50
N ASN A 19 -11.48 -6.58 2.18
CA ASN A 19 -12.72 -6.36 1.43
C ASN A 19 -12.66 -7.10 0.07
N GLU A 20 -13.54 -6.77 -0.88
CA GLU A 20 -13.53 -7.42 -2.20
C GLU A 20 -12.25 -7.17 -3.01
N ARG A 21 -11.60 -6.01 -2.81
CA ARG A 21 -10.39 -5.62 -3.53
C ARG A 21 -9.11 -6.08 -2.82
N VAL A 22 -9.12 -6.06 -1.49
CA VAL A 22 -7.99 -6.40 -0.62
C VAL A 22 -8.29 -7.71 0.09
N LYS A 23 -7.65 -8.80 -0.36
CA LYS A 23 -7.82 -10.14 0.21
C LYS A 23 -6.52 -10.62 0.81
N GLN A 24 -6.62 -11.46 1.83
CA GLN A 24 -5.48 -12.22 2.36
C GLN A 24 -5.69 -13.68 2.03
N VAL A 25 -4.71 -14.32 1.38
CA VAL A 25 -4.71 -15.75 1.07
C VAL A 25 -3.53 -16.38 1.79
N ALA A 26 -3.83 -17.16 2.83
CA ALA A 26 -2.84 -17.65 3.79
C ALA A 26 -1.99 -16.49 4.35
N GLY A 27 -0.72 -16.40 3.95
CA GLY A 27 0.17 -15.31 4.33
C GLY A 27 0.20 -14.14 3.35
N THR A 28 -0.24 -14.31 2.11
CA THR A 28 -0.05 -13.30 1.08
C THR A 28 -1.17 -12.25 1.13
N LEU A 29 -0.80 -10.98 1.20
CA LEU A 29 -1.73 -9.86 0.98
C LEU A 29 -1.84 -9.58 -0.51
N ILE A 30 -3.06 -9.58 -1.03
CA ILE A 30 -3.37 -9.33 -2.44
C ILE A 30 -4.24 -8.08 -2.55
N ILE A 31 -3.75 -7.08 -3.27
CA ILE A 31 -4.44 -5.82 -3.53
C ILE A 31 -4.75 -5.76 -5.03
N ARG A 32 -6.03 -5.93 -5.40
CA ARG A 32 -6.49 -5.81 -6.79
C ARG A 32 -6.70 -4.34 -7.15
N GLU A 33 -6.65 -4.00 -8.44
CA GLU A 33 -6.90 -2.65 -8.95
C GLU A 33 -6.15 -1.58 -8.13
N ALA A 34 -4.81 -1.73 -8.08
CA ALA A 34 -3.97 -0.90 -7.25
C ALA A 34 -4.11 0.58 -7.59
N ARG A 35 -4.18 1.41 -6.55
CA ARG A 35 -4.29 2.87 -6.65
C ARG A 35 -3.10 3.53 -5.98
N VAL A 36 -2.80 4.79 -6.33
CA VAL A 36 -1.65 5.50 -5.75
C VAL A 36 -1.76 5.57 -4.22
N GLU A 37 -2.98 5.70 -3.69
CA GLU A 37 -3.30 5.70 -2.25
C GLU A 37 -2.95 4.37 -1.54
N ASP A 38 -2.81 3.26 -2.27
CA ASP A 38 -2.36 2.00 -1.69
C ASP A 38 -0.88 2.04 -1.30
N SER A 39 -0.09 2.94 -1.88
CA SER A 39 1.32 3.13 -1.57
C SER A 39 1.54 3.37 -0.08
N GLY A 40 2.69 2.93 0.41
CA GLY A 40 3.09 3.11 1.80
C GLY A 40 3.85 1.91 2.33
N LYS A 41 4.20 1.98 3.61
CA LYS A 41 4.92 0.93 4.31
C LYS A 41 3.93 -0.07 4.91
N PHE A 42 4.11 -1.35 4.59
CA PHE A 42 3.34 -2.46 5.13
C PHE A 42 4.21 -3.28 6.09
N LEU A 43 3.55 -3.90 7.06
CA LEU A 43 4.14 -4.82 8.03
C LEU A 43 3.35 -6.11 8.04
N CYS A 44 4.04 -7.22 7.81
CA CYS A 44 3.52 -8.55 8.02
C CYS A 44 4.02 -9.08 9.37
N VAL A 45 3.12 -9.57 10.21
CA VAL A 45 3.43 -10.19 11.51
C VAL A 45 2.96 -11.63 11.52
N VAL A 46 3.83 -12.57 11.89
CA VAL A 46 3.54 -13.99 12.04
C VAL A 46 3.85 -14.39 13.47
N ASN A 47 2.90 -15.06 14.13
CA ASN A 47 3.09 -15.58 15.48
C ASN A 47 2.69 -17.06 15.50
N ASN A 48 3.44 -17.87 16.24
CA ASN A 48 3.09 -19.22 16.65
C ASN A 48 3.23 -19.36 18.18
N SER A 49 3.11 -20.58 18.71
CA SER A 49 3.23 -20.83 20.16
C SER A 49 4.64 -20.65 20.72
N VAL A 50 5.66 -20.65 19.86
CA VAL A 50 7.08 -20.53 20.26
C VAL A 50 7.54 -19.08 20.22
N GLY A 51 7.06 -18.30 19.25
CA GLY A 51 7.47 -16.91 19.09
C GLY A 51 6.78 -16.20 17.93
N GLY A 52 7.32 -15.04 17.57
CA GLY A 52 6.81 -14.22 16.48
C GLY A 52 7.92 -13.54 15.70
N GLU A 53 7.64 -13.30 14.43
CA GLU A 53 8.55 -12.63 13.49
C GLU A 53 7.75 -11.64 12.64
N SER A 54 8.44 -10.63 12.11
CA SER A 54 7.81 -9.63 11.26
C SER A 54 8.72 -9.15 10.14
N VAL A 55 8.11 -8.80 9.01
CA VAL A 55 8.80 -8.23 7.85
C VAL A 55 8.10 -6.95 7.38
N GLU A 56 8.89 -5.96 7.00
CA GLU A 56 8.41 -4.69 6.45
C GLU A 56 8.58 -4.66 4.93
N THR A 57 7.68 -3.98 4.23
CA THR A 57 7.76 -3.79 2.78
C THR A 57 7.28 -2.39 2.42
N VAL A 58 8.05 -1.67 1.60
CA VAL A 58 7.63 -0.37 1.04
C VAL A 58 7.02 -0.63 -0.33
N LEU A 59 5.73 -0.32 -0.47
CA LEU A 59 4.98 -0.44 -1.72
C LEU A 59 4.86 0.94 -2.37
N THR A 60 5.26 1.05 -3.63
CA THR A 60 5.05 2.25 -4.45
C THR A 60 4.18 1.88 -5.65
N VAL A 61 2.98 2.45 -5.73
CA VAL A 61 2.08 2.30 -6.87
C VAL A 61 2.25 3.52 -7.77
N THR A 62 2.58 3.28 -9.05
CA THR A 62 2.78 4.35 -10.03
C THR A 62 1.50 4.66 -10.80
N ALA A 63 1.46 5.86 -11.41
CA ALA A 63 0.41 6.27 -12.33
C ALA A 63 1.04 6.95 -13.56
N PRO A 64 0.38 6.92 -14.73
CA PRO A 64 0.86 7.64 -15.91
C PRO A 64 0.94 9.14 -15.66
N LEU A 65 2.04 9.76 -16.09
CA LEU A 65 2.22 11.21 -16.01
C LEU A 65 1.34 11.90 -17.06
N LYS A 66 0.76 13.04 -16.69
CA LYS A 66 0.02 13.95 -17.59
C LYS A 66 0.49 15.38 -17.36
N ALA A 67 0.75 16.10 -18.44
CA ALA A 67 1.12 17.51 -18.42
C ALA A 67 0.19 18.31 -19.33
N LYS A 68 -0.13 19.55 -18.94
CA LYS A 68 -0.96 20.49 -19.71
C LYS A 68 -0.33 21.89 -19.62
N ILE A 69 -0.29 22.61 -20.73
CA ILE A 69 0.15 24.02 -20.81
C ILE A 69 -1.10 24.91 -20.79
N ASP A 70 -1.13 25.94 -19.93
CA ASP A 70 -2.27 26.88 -19.78
C ASP A 70 -1.77 28.33 -19.55
N PRO A 71 -2.10 29.30 -20.42
CA PRO A 71 -2.85 29.14 -21.66
C PRO A 71 -2.09 28.29 -22.68
N PRO A 72 -2.78 27.56 -23.57
CA PRO A 72 -2.12 26.95 -24.72
C PRO A 72 -1.39 28.04 -25.50
N ARG A 73 -0.24 27.69 -26.11
CA ARG A 73 0.58 28.64 -26.86
C ARG A 73 -0.33 29.38 -27.85
N SER A 74 -0.35 30.71 -27.76
CA SER A 74 -0.98 31.57 -28.75
C SER A 74 -0.13 31.45 -30.01
N ASP A 75 -0.48 30.52 -30.89
CA ASP A 75 0.04 30.50 -32.26
C ASP A 75 -0.54 31.75 -32.94
N TYR A 76 0.31 32.78 -33.11
CA TYR A 76 0.02 34.02 -33.83
C TYR A 76 0.26 33.81 -35.32
#